data_AF-A0A964ANE2-F1
#
_entry.id   AF-A0A964ANE2-F1
#
_cell.length_a   1.000
_cell.length_b   1.000
_cell.length_c   1.000
_cell.angle_alpha   90.00
_cell.angle_beta   90.00
_cell.angle_gamma   90.00
#
_symmetry.space_group_name_H-M   'P 1'
#
loop_
_entity.id
_entity.type
_entity.pdbx_description
1 polymer ?
#
loop_
_entity_poly.entity_id
_entity_poly.type
_entity_poly.pdbx_seq_one_letter_code
_entity_poly.pdbx_strand_id
1 'polypeptide(L)'
;MATLLLGFLIAVAMASDDAMADSTGGGFWMQLAAAAGMCAFMPAAGMLFFAGLVESRPLARGSIWTLCALTVATGGVLFGFAMEPESGLGTAIFGGVVCGLGPMSMIGALAVYYGLRGWRELSSGQDREAQTAATAALRERGAWTVDALSDQLGLSREGTVQLIRSMVRAGTLQAEIDEGAGFIATASHMARAARQLPGVVSARGRISVDELAAELEVPPAKVKGLIYEAIGARTLHGYVNWKQGVLYSQDAQKISGSQINCPSCAGQVELVGRGVTQCPYCSVEIFL
;
A
#
# COMPACT_ATOMS: atom_id res chain seq x y z
N MET A 1 24.95 23.00 11.46
CA MET A 1 24.97 23.80 10.22
C MET A 1 23.90 24.90 10.24
N ALA A 2 22.63 24.59 10.54
CA ALA A 2 21.57 25.61 10.68
C ALA A 2 21.89 26.69 11.73
N THR A 3 22.55 26.34 12.82
CA THR A 3 22.99 27.28 13.87
C THR A 3 24.09 28.23 13.42
N LEU A 4 24.97 27.82 12.51
CA LEU A 4 26.02 28.69 11.96
C LEU A 4 25.45 29.68 10.93
N LEU A 5 24.50 29.24 10.11
CA LEU A 5 23.77 30.11 9.19
C LEU A 5 22.91 31.14 9.92
N LEU A 6 22.22 30.72 11.00
CA LEU A 6 21.45 31.62 11.84
C LEU A 6 22.35 32.64 12.55
N GLY A 7 23.50 32.20 13.06
CA GLY A 7 24.49 33.09 13.68
C GLY A 7 25.05 34.11 12.69
N PHE A 8 25.30 33.71 11.44
CA PHE A 8 25.77 34.62 10.39
C PHE A 8 24.68 35.63 9.97
N LEU A 9 23.43 35.18 9.81
CA LEU A 9 22.30 36.06 9.50
C LEU A 9 22.04 37.09 10.61
N ILE A 10 22.15 36.68 11.88
CA ILE A 10 22.03 37.59 13.03
C ILE A 10 23.19 38.58 13.04
N ALA A 11 24.43 38.14 12.78
CA ALA A 11 25.58 39.03 12.73
C ALA A 11 25.48 40.07 11.60
N VAL A 12 24.97 39.68 10.43
CA VAL A 12 24.73 40.60 9.30
C VAL A 12 23.60 41.57 9.63
N ALA A 13 22.51 41.12 10.26
CA ALA A 13 21.41 41.98 10.66
C ALA A 13 21.86 43.01 11.72
N MET A 14 22.65 42.60 12.71
CA MET A 14 23.18 43.51 13.72
C MET A 14 24.18 44.53 13.12
N ALA A 15 24.98 44.13 12.13
CA ALA A 15 25.88 45.05 11.43
C ALA A 15 25.14 46.08 10.58
N SER A 16 23.90 45.80 10.15
CA SER A 16 23.10 46.76 9.36
C SER A 16 22.45 47.87 10.19
N ASP A 17 22.13 47.62 11.47
CA ASP A 17 21.51 48.62 12.34
C ASP A 17 22.50 49.73 12.73
N ASP A 18 23.76 49.38 13.01
CA ASP A 18 24.79 50.38 13.37
C ASP A 18 25.26 51.21 12.15
N ALA A 19 25.18 50.66 10.94
CA ALA A 19 25.59 51.35 9.72
C ALA A 19 24.59 52.44 9.25
N MET A 20 23.34 52.38 9.71
CA MET A 20 22.29 53.37 9.40
C MET A 20 22.44 54.68 10.16
N ALA A 21 23.27 54.74 11.21
CA ALA A 21 23.40 55.92 12.06
C ALA A 21 24.34 57.02 11.49
N ASP A 22 25.18 56.71 10.48
CA ASP A 22 26.18 57.66 9.98
C ASP A 22 26.01 57.95 8.48
N SER A 23 25.40 59.09 8.17
CA SER A 23 24.86 59.47 6.85
C SER A 23 25.88 59.66 5.71
N THR A 24 27.19 59.51 5.97
CA THR A 24 28.25 59.74 4.97
C THR A 24 29.05 58.49 4.58
N GLY A 25 28.76 57.32 5.16
CA GLY A 25 29.55 56.08 4.94
C GLY A 25 28.80 54.85 4.43
N GLY A 26 27.48 54.93 4.21
CA GLY A 26 26.61 53.75 4.01
C GLY A 26 26.98 52.84 2.83
N GLY A 27 27.54 53.39 1.74
CA GLY A 27 27.92 52.59 0.57
C GLY A 27 29.03 51.57 0.81
N PHE A 28 30.00 51.90 1.67
CA PHE A 28 31.14 51.02 1.95
C PHE A 28 30.73 49.77 2.74
N TRP A 29 29.93 49.95 3.79
CA TRP A 29 29.47 48.84 4.62
C TRP A 29 28.53 47.89 3.87
N MET A 30 27.69 48.43 2.99
CA MET A 30 26.82 47.62 2.13
C MET A 30 27.63 46.78 1.11
N GLN A 31 28.67 47.34 0.51
CA GLN A 31 29.59 46.61 -0.37
C GLN A 31 30.41 45.55 0.39
N LEU A 32 30.85 45.85 1.62
CA LEU A 32 31.59 44.91 2.46
C LEU A 32 30.70 43.72 2.89
N ALA A 33 29.46 44.01 3.31
CA ALA A 33 28.48 42.98 3.68
C ALA A 33 28.14 42.07 2.49
N ALA A 34 28.04 42.64 1.29
CA ALA A 34 27.81 41.88 0.07
C ALA A 34 28.99 40.98 -0.32
N ALA A 35 30.21 41.52 -0.26
CA ALA A 35 31.43 40.75 -0.52
C ALA A 35 31.59 39.62 0.51
N ALA A 36 31.36 39.90 1.79
CA ALA A 36 31.37 38.90 2.86
C ALA A 36 30.30 37.81 2.64
N GLY A 37 29.09 38.21 2.21
CA GLY A 37 28.04 37.29 1.81
C GLY A 37 28.48 36.36 0.69
N MET A 38 29.01 36.88 -0.41
CA MET A 38 29.51 36.07 -1.53
C MET A 38 30.59 35.07 -1.09
N CYS A 39 31.53 35.52 -0.26
CA CYS A 39 32.60 34.66 0.26
C CYS A 39 32.08 33.54 1.17
N ALA A 40 30.92 33.70 1.83
CA ALA A 40 30.31 32.67 2.66
C ALA A 40 29.37 31.73 1.88
N PHE A 41 28.62 32.26 0.92
CA PHE A 41 27.62 31.49 0.15
C PHE A 41 28.26 30.54 -0.87
N MET A 42 29.34 30.95 -1.54
CA MET A 42 30.03 30.11 -2.55
C MET A 42 30.62 28.82 -1.95
N PRO A 43 31.38 28.85 -0.84
CA PRO A 43 31.88 27.62 -0.20
C PRO A 43 30.74 26.74 0.32
N ALA A 44 29.68 27.33 0.89
CA ALA A 44 28.53 26.58 1.37
C ALA A 44 27.82 25.85 0.23
N ALA A 45 27.59 26.51 -0.90
CA ALA A 45 27.04 25.90 -2.11
C ALA A 45 27.96 24.80 -2.66
N GLY A 46 29.28 25.02 -2.69
CA GLY A 46 30.27 24.02 -3.10
C GLY A 46 30.26 22.78 -2.20
N MET A 47 30.22 22.95 -0.87
CA MET A 47 30.12 21.83 0.07
C MET A 47 28.81 21.06 -0.08
N LEU A 48 27.68 21.76 -0.24
CA LEU A 48 26.38 21.13 -0.50
C LEU A 48 26.38 20.37 -1.83
N PHE A 49 27.01 20.93 -2.87
CA PHE A 49 27.17 20.27 -4.16
C PHE A 49 27.97 18.97 -4.03
N PHE A 50 29.13 18.99 -3.38
CA PHE A 50 29.93 17.78 -3.14
C PHE A 50 29.20 16.77 -2.24
N ALA A 51 28.52 17.22 -1.19
CA ALA A 51 27.69 16.37 -0.35
C ALA A 51 26.59 15.68 -1.16
N GLY A 52 25.94 16.40 -2.08
CA GLY A 52 24.94 15.84 -3.00
C GLY A 52 25.51 14.77 -3.93
N LEU A 53 26.76 14.92 -4.37
CA LEU A 53 27.44 13.91 -5.18
C LEU A 53 27.76 12.63 -4.39
N VAL A 54 28.18 12.76 -3.12
CA VAL A 54 28.57 11.62 -2.27
C VAL A 54 27.36 10.84 -1.71
N GLU A 55 26.25 11.52 -1.45
CA GLU A 55 25.08 10.90 -0.80
C GLU A 55 24.40 9.85 -1.69
N SER A 56 24.27 8.60 -1.22
CA SER A 56 23.70 7.51 -2.01
C SER A 56 22.17 7.45 -1.94
N ARG A 57 21.57 7.98 -0.86
CA ARG A 57 20.12 7.94 -0.65
C ARG A 57 19.43 9.04 -1.46
N PRO A 58 18.49 8.71 -2.37
CA PRO A 58 17.93 9.69 -3.29
C PRO A 58 17.12 10.78 -2.61
N LEU A 59 16.45 10.49 -1.49
CA LEU A 59 15.74 11.50 -0.70
C LEU A 59 16.68 12.49 -0.02
N ALA A 60 17.74 11.97 0.64
CA ALA A 60 18.75 12.82 1.26
C ALA A 60 19.44 13.67 0.19
N ARG A 61 19.81 13.06 -0.94
CA ARG A 61 20.37 13.75 -2.11
C ARG A 61 19.42 14.84 -2.63
N GLY A 62 18.13 14.54 -2.80
CA GLY A 62 17.12 15.52 -3.20
C GLY A 62 17.06 16.72 -2.25
N SER A 63 17.03 16.47 -0.93
CA SER A 63 17.02 17.55 0.08
C SER A 63 18.27 18.42 0.04
N ILE A 64 19.45 17.81 -0.18
CA ILE A 64 20.72 18.52 -0.29
C ILE A 64 20.73 19.41 -1.54
N TRP A 65 20.25 18.91 -2.68
CA TRP A 65 20.13 19.70 -3.91
C TRP A 65 19.14 20.86 -3.76
N THR A 66 18.01 20.66 -3.07
CA THR A 66 17.07 21.74 -2.77
C THR A 66 17.71 22.82 -1.89
N LEU A 67 18.47 22.43 -0.86
CA LEU A 67 19.21 23.38 -0.02
C LEU A 67 20.29 24.10 -0.81
N CYS A 68 21.02 23.41 -1.69
CA CYS A 68 22.01 24.00 -2.58
C CYS A 68 21.38 25.05 -3.50
N ALA A 69 20.23 24.71 -4.14
CA ALA A 69 19.46 25.62 -4.97
C ALA A 69 19.07 26.87 -4.17
N LEU A 70 18.43 26.69 -3.01
CA LEU A 70 18.00 27.80 -2.16
C LEU A 70 19.16 28.70 -1.75
N THR A 71 20.32 28.11 -1.44
CA THR A 71 21.55 28.83 -1.07
C THR A 71 22.06 29.68 -2.24
N VAL A 72 22.10 29.12 -3.46
CA VAL A 72 22.50 29.85 -4.68
C VAL A 72 21.51 30.94 -5.04
N ALA A 73 20.20 30.68 -4.94
CA ALA A 73 19.15 31.67 -5.18
C ALA A 73 19.29 32.87 -4.25
N THR A 74 19.43 32.60 -2.95
CA THR A 74 19.53 33.63 -1.92
C THR A 74 20.80 34.45 -2.10
N GLY A 75 21.93 33.80 -2.39
CA GLY A 75 23.19 34.49 -2.69
C GLY A 75 23.09 35.37 -3.95
N GLY A 76 22.44 34.90 -5.01
CA GLY A 76 22.22 35.68 -6.24
C GLY A 76 21.34 36.91 -6.04
N VAL A 77 20.26 36.77 -5.26
CA VAL A 77 19.36 37.90 -4.91
C VAL A 77 20.09 38.95 -4.08
N LEU A 78 20.79 38.53 -3.02
CA LEU A 78 21.56 39.45 -2.17
C LEU A 78 22.66 40.18 -2.95
N PHE A 79 23.33 39.47 -3.86
CA PHE A 79 24.32 40.09 -4.74
C PHE A 79 23.71 41.12 -5.71
N GLY A 80 22.53 40.84 -6.25
CA GLY A 80 21.80 41.79 -7.08
C GLY A 80 21.51 43.10 -6.36
N PHE A 81 21.00 43.03 -5.13
CA PHE A 81 20.75 44.22 -4.29
C PHE A 81 22.04 44.97 -3.91
N ALA A 82 23.15 44.26 -3.75
CA ALA A 82 24.43 44.87 -3.38
C ALA A 82 25.12 45.66 -4.50
N MET A 83 24.81 45.33 -5.76
CA MET A 83 25.39 45.98 -6.93
C MET A 83 24.78 47.35 -7.23
N GLU A 84 23.83 47.84 -6.44
CA GLU A 84 23.08 49.07 -6.71
C GLU A 84 23.55 50.24 -5.83
N PRO A 85 24.30 51.19 -6.42
CA PRO A 85 24.07 52.60 -6.06
C PRO A 85 23.73 53.52 -7.24
N GLU A 86 24.15 53.22 -8.49
CA GLU A 86 23.94 54.15 -9.64
C GLU A 86 23.52 53.47 -10.97
N SER A 87 23.66 52.16 -11.09
CA SER A 87 23.24 51.42 -12.28
C SER A 87 21.75 51.13 -12.16
N GLY A 88 20.89 51.91 -12.80
CA GLY A 88 19.44 51.80 -12.63
C GLY A 88 18.87 50.38 -12.78
N LEU A 89 17.69 50.17 -12.19
CA LEU A 89 16.91 48.92 -12.03
C LEU A 89 17.17 47.76 -13.04
N GLY A 90 17.41 48.07 -14.31
CA GLY A 90 17.68 47.09 -15.36
C GLY A 90 18.94 46.24 -15.16
N THR A 91 20.05 46.80 -14.65
CA THR A 91 21.30 46.04 -14.41
C THR A 91 21.20 45.16 -13.17
N ALA A 92 20.51 45.64 -12.13
CA ALA A 92 20.21 44.86 -10.92
C ALA A 92 19.35 43.62 -11.24
N ILE A 93 18.31 43.81 -12.06
CA ILE A 93 17.48 42.70 -12.56
C ILE A 93 18.33 41.75 -13.41
N PHE A 94 19.16 42.25 -14.34
CA PHE A 94 19.98 41.40 -15.19
C PHE A 94 20.99 40.57 -14.39
N GLY A 95 21.68 41.17 -13.42
CA GLY A 95 22.63 40.48 -12.53
C GLY A 95 21.95 39.43 -11.67
N GLY A 96 20.83 39.77 -11.02
CA GLY A 96 20.08 38.83 -10.19
C GLY A 96 19.46 37.68 -10.99
N VAL A 97 18.92 37.97 -12.17
CA VAL A 97 18.29 36.96 -13.04
C VAL A 97 19.34 36.06 -13.68
N VAL A 98 20.39 36.61 -14.30
CA VAL A 98 21.36 35.79 -15.05
C VAL A 98 22.24 34.98 -14.11
N CYS A 99 22.75 35.59 -13.04
CA CYS A 99 23.62 34.90 -12.10
C CYS A 99 22.85 34.04 -11.09
N GLY A 100 21.59 34.38 -10.78
CA GLY A 100 20.74 33.61 -9.88
C GLY A 100 19.93 32.51 -10.56
N LEU A 101 19.15 32.84 -11.60
CA LEU A 101 18.20 31.91 -12.21
C LEU A 101 18.87 30.87 -13.12
N GLY A 102 19.99 31.22 -13.77
CA GLY A 102 20.73 30.29 -14.64
C GLY A 102 21.16 29.02 -13.87
N PRO A 103 22.03 29.14 -12.84
CA PRO A 103 22.46 28.00 -12.03
C PRO A 103 21.30 27.33 -11.27
N MET A 104 20.30 28.12 -10.85
CA MET A 104 19.10 27.61 -10.20
C MET A 104 18.30 26.64 -11.06
N SER A 105 18.21 26.88 -12.36
CA SER A 105 17.47 25.97 -13.25
C SER A 105 18.10 24.58 -13.30
N MET A 106 19.43 24.50 -13.35
CA MET A 106 20.17 23.23 -13.41
C MET A 106 20.14 22.50 -12.07
N ILE A 107 20.40 23.22 -10.96
CA ILE A 107 20.38 22.64 -9.61
C ILE A 107 18.96 22.26 -9.21
N GLY A 108 17.97 23.10 -9.55
CA GLY A 108 16.55 22.83 -9.32
C GLY A 108 16.06 21.61 -10.09
N ALA A 109 16.48 21.42 -11.35
CA ALA A 109 16.16 20.21 -12.11
C ALA A 109 16.67 18.94 -11.44
N LEU A 110 17.89 18.97 -10.87
CA LEU A 110 18.43 17.85 -10.10
C LEU A 110 17.64 17.60 -8.81
N ALA A 111 17.29 18.66 -8.08
CA ALA A 111 16.48 18.57 -6.87
C ALA A 111 15.11 17.92 -7.15
N VAL A 112 14.42 18.38 -8.19
CA VAL A 112 13.12 17.82 -8.62
C VAL A 112 13.28 16.37 -9.07
N TYR A 113 14.31 16.06 -9.86
CA TYR A 113 14.56 14.69 -10.33
C TYR A 113 14.78 13.71 -9.18
N TYR A 114 15.70 14.03 -8.25
CA TYR A 114 15.99 13.16 -7.11
C TYR A 114 14.85 13.13 -6.08
N GLY A 115 14.11 14.24 -5.92
CA GLY A 115 12.91 14.29 -5.09
C GLY A 115 11.83 13.35 -5.61
N LEU A 116 11.50 13.41 -6.90
CA LEU A 116 10.52 12.51 -7.53
C LEU A 116 10.97 11.05 -7.49
N ARG A 117 12.25 10.77 -7.73
CA ARG A 117 12.81 9.42 -7.63
C ARG A 117 12.73 8.89 -6.20
N GLY A 118 13.14 9.69 -5.22
CA GLY A 118 13.10 9.34 -3.81
C GLY A 118 11.67 9.10 -3.31
N TRP A 119 10.72 9.91 -3.77
CA TRP A 119 9.29 9.72 -3.49
C TRP A 119 8.79 8.35 -3.99
N ARG A 120 9.13 7.97 -5.22
CA ARG A 120 8.77 6.66 -5.80
C ARG A 120 9.43 5.50 -5.05
N GLU A 121 10.66 5.66 -4.59
CA GLU A 121 11.33 4.63 -3.80
C GLU A 121 10.68 4.47 -2.42
N LEU A 122 10.29 5.57 -1.76
CA LEU A 122 9.63 5.53 -0.46
C LEU A 122 8.23 4.91 -0.56
N SER A 123 7.45 5.24 -1.61
CA SER A 123 6.17 4.60 -1.85
C SER A 123 6.35 3.09 -2.12
N SER A 124 7.38 2.70 -2.88
CA SER A 124 7.67 1.28 -3.10
C SER A 124 8.12 0.54 -1.83
N GLY A 125 8.73 1.25 -0.87
CA GLY A 125 9.09 0.72 0.44
C GLY A 125 7.86 0.42 1.28
N GLN A 126 6.93 1.37 1.35
CA GLN A 126 5.63 1.18 2.01
C GLN A 126 4.84 0.02 1.41
N ASP A 127 4.83 -0.11 0.07
CA ASP A 127 4.18 -1.24 -0.60
C ASP A 127 4.79 -2.59 -0.19
N ARG A 128 6.12 -2.68 -0.06
CA ARG A 128 6.80 -3.92 0.36
C ARG A 128 6.50 -4.27 1.81
N GLU A 129 6.49 -3.29 2.70
CA GLU A 129 6.12 -3.48 4.11
C GLU A 129 4.68 -3.96 4.22
N ALA A 130 3.75 -3.32 3.51
CA ALA A 130 2.35 -3.71 3.45
C ALA A 130 2.17 -5.13 2.87
N GLN A 131 2.89 -5.48 1.81
CA GLN A 131 2.89 -6.85 1.25
C GLN A 131 3.41 -7.88 2.27
N THR A 132 4.49 -7.55 2.99
CA THR A 132 5.08 -8.44 3.99
C THR A 132 4.12 -8.65 5.16
N ALA A 133 3.50 -7.57 5.66
CA ALA A 133 2.48 -7.64 6.70
C ALA A 133 1.24 -8.43 6.26
N ALA A 134 0.75 -8.20 5.03
CA ALA A 134 -0.40 -8.91 4.48
C ALA A 134 -0.13 -10.41 4.32
N THR A 135 1.04 -10.80 3.80
CA THR A 135 1.41 -12.22 3.68
C THR A 135 1.55 -12.89 5.06
N ALA A 136 2.10 -12.19 6.06
CA ALA A 136 2.21 -12.70 7.42
C ALA A 136 0.81 -12.93 8.03
N ALA A 137 -0.08 -11.94 7.95
CA ALA A 137 -1.44 -12.02 8.47
C ALA A 137 -2.24 -13.17 7.81
N LEU A 138 -2.15 -13.30 6.49
CA LEU A 138 -2.84 -14.37 5.75
C LEU A 138 -2.25 -15.75 6.05
N ARG A 139 -0.94 -15.88 6.31
CA ARG A 139 -0.34 -17.16 6.70
C ARG A 139 -0.76 -17.63 8.08
N GLU A 140 -1.00 -16.71 9.01
CA GLU A 140 -1.36 -17.02 10.39
C GLU A 140 -2.79 -17.55 10.51
N ARG A 141 -3.79 -16.82 9.99
CA ARG A 141 -5.21 -17.22 10.06
C ARG A 141 -5.73 -17.94 8.82
N GLY A 142 -5.09 -17.78 7.66
CA GLY A 142 -5.56 -18.36 6.39
C GLY A 142 -6.73 -17.62 5.73
N ALA A 143 -7.63 -17.06 6.54
CA ALA A 143 -8.86 -16.36 6.14
C ALA A 143 -9.04 -15.05 6.90
N TRP A 144 -9.47 -14.00 6.19
CA TRP A 144 -9.72 -12.66 6.75
C TRP A 144 -10.91 -11.98 6.07
N THR A 145 -11.65 -11.18 6.82
CA THR A 145 -12.54 -10.19 6.22
C THR A 145 -11.71 -9.02 5.70
N VAL A 146 -12.14 -8.41 4.60
CA VAL A 146 -11.43 -7.27 3.98
C VAL A 146 -11.33 -6.11 4.98
N ASP A 147 -12.38 -5.86 5.77
CA ASP A 147 -12.40 -4.78 6.76
C ASP A 147 -11.38 -5.04 7.89
N ALA A 148 -11.37 -6.24 8.48
CA ALA A 148 -10.40 -6.58 9.54
C ALA A 148 -8.95 -6.56 9.04
N LEU A 149 -8.71 -7.00 7.80
CA LEU A 149 -7.39 -6.93 7.20
C LEU A 149 -6.99 -5.47 6.90
N SER A 150 -7.94 -4.62 6.49
CA SER A 150 -7.69 -3.20 6.26
C SER A 150 -7.35 -2.45 7.54
N ASP A 151 -8.06 -2.73 8.64
CA ASP A 151 -7.77 -2.16 9.96
C ASP A 151 -6.39 -2.59 10.46
N GLN A 152 -6.02 -3.87 10.26
CA GLN A 152 -4.71 -4.37 10.66
C GLN A 152 -3.56 -3.75 9.84
N LEU A 153 -3.77 -3.54 8.54
CA LEU A 153 -2.75 -2.96 7.66
C LEU A 153 -2.71 -1.43 7.73
N GLY A 154 -3.69 -0.79 8.37
CA GLY A 154 -3.84 0.67 8.37
C GLY A 154 -4.12 1.25 6.97
N LEU A 155 -4.72 0.45 6.09
CA LEU A 155 -5.03 0.83 4.71
C LEU A 155 -6.54 1.04 4.56
N SER A 156 -6.94 1.81 3.54
CA SER A 156 -8.35 1.86 3.17
C SER A 156 -8.81 0.51 2.63
N ARG A 157 -10.11 0.20 2.76
CA ARG A 157 -10.72 -1.03 2.20
C ARG A 157 -10.34 -1.24 0.73
N GLU A 158 -10.42 -0.18 -0.07
CA GLU A 158 -10.03 -0.23 -1.50
C GLU A 158 -8.52 -0.46 -1.67
N GLY A 159 -7.69 0.21 -0.86
CA GLY A 159 -6.24 0.02 -0.87
C GLY A 159 -5.85 -1.43 -0.54
N THR A 160 -6.49 -2.05 0.44
CA THR A 160 -6.28 -3.46 0.78
C THR A 160 -6.67 -4.39 -0.37
N VAL A 161 -7.84 -4.18 -0.99
CA VAL A 161 -8.26 -5.00 -2.14
C VAL A 161 -7.28 -4.83 -3.31
N GLN A 162 -6.88 -3.60 -3.63
CA GLN A 162 -5.90 -3.34 -4.70
C GLN A 162 -4.54 -3.97 -4.40
N LEU A 163 -4.07 -3.89 -3.16
CA LEU A 163 -2.83 -4.51 -2.70
C LEU A 163 -2.89 -6.03 -2.89
N ILE A 164 -3.91 -6.71 -2.36
CA ILE A 164 -4.05 -8.16 -2.48
C ILE A 164 -4.20 -8.57 -3.96
N ARG A 165 -4.98 -7.84 -4.76
CA ARG A 165 -5.12 -8.08 -6.21
C ARG A 165 -3.79 -7.89 -6.94
N SER A 166 -2.95 -6.95 -6.52
CA SER A 166 -1.61 -6.77 -7.08
C SER A 166 -0.69 -7.95 -6.74
N MET A 167 -0.78 -8.48 -5.52
CA MET A 167 0.00 -9.64 -5.06
C MET A 167 -0.43 -10.93 -5.77
N VAL A 168 -1.74 -11.14 -5.94
CA VAL A 168 -2.29 -12.30 -6.67
C VAL A 168 -1.84 -12.24 -8.14
N ARG A 169 -1.93 -11.08 -8.79
CA ARG A 169 -1.44 -10.90 -10.18
C ARG A 169 0.07 -11.10 -10.31
N ALA A 170 0.84 -10.69 -9.32
CA ALA A 170 2.29 -10.91 -9.27
C ALA A 170 2.67 -12.37 -8.95
N GLY A 171 1.70 -13.22 -8.58
CA GLY A 171 1.96 -14.61 -8.18
C GLY A 171 2.63 -14.76 -6.82
N THR A 172 2.76 -13.68 -6.03
CA THR A 172 3.38 -13.72 -4.70
C THR A 172 2.43 -14.29 -3.63
N LEU A 173 1.12 -14.24 -3.89
CA LEU A 173 0.08 -14.75 -3.00
C LEU A 173 -0.94 -15.55 -3.79
N GLN A 174 -1.20 -16.79 -3.39
CA GLN A 174 -2.31 -17.59 -3.89
C GLN A 174 -3.51 -17.40 -2.95
N ALA A 175 -4.30 -16.37 -3.20
CA ALA A 175 -5.52 -16.10 -2.45
C ALA A 175 -6.69 -15.84 -3.40
N GLU A 176 -7.86 -16.26 -2.98
CA GLU A 176 -9.13 -15.97 -3.63
C GLU A 176 -9.78 -14.79 -2.89
N ILE A 177 -10.21 -13.79 -3.66
CA ILE A 177 -10.90 -12.61 -3.14
C ILE A 177 -12.37 -12.74 -3.54
N ASP A 178 -13.26 -12.78 -2.56
CA ASP A 178 -14.70 -12.66 -2.77
C ASP A 178 -15.13 -11.25 -2.40
N GLU A 179 -15.32 -10.40 -3.42
CA GLU A 179 -15.75 -9.01 -3.24
C GLU A 179 -17.19 -8.91 -2.73
N GLY A 180 -18.04 -9.87 -3.09
CA GLY A 180 -19.44 -9.89 -2.66
C GLY A 180 -19.56 -10.21 -1.17
N ALA A 181 -18.75 -11.14 -0.67
CA ALA A 181 -18.69 -11.49 0.74
C ALA A 181 -17.73 -10.59 1.56
N GLY A 182 -16.90 -9.77 0.90
CA GLY A 182 -15.86 -8.99 1.57
C GLY A 182 -14.84 -9.88 2.28
N PHE A 183 -14.45 -10.98 1.66
CA PHE A 183 -13.63 -12.02 2.29
C PHE A 183 -12.43 -12.39 1.42
N ILE A 184 -11.29 -12.64 2.07
CA ILE A 184 -10.05 -13.06 1.43
C ILE A 184 -9.61 -14.36 2.11
N ALA A 185 -9.49 -15.42 1.32
CA ALA A 185 -8.92 -16.68 1.80
C ALA A 185 -7.73 -17.12 0.97
N THR A 186 -6.74 -17.66 1.64
CA THR A 186 -5.59 -18.30 1.01
C THR A 186 -6.02 -19.64 0.42
N ALA A 187 -5.45 -20.03 -0.72
CA ALA A 187 -5.72 -21.34 -1.34
C ALA A 187 -5.45 -22.51 -0.39
N SER A 188 -4.45 -22.39 0.48
CA SER A 188 -4.15 -23.39 1.52
C SER A 188 -5.26 -23.51 2.59
N HIS A 189 -5.91 -22.40 2.94
CA HIS A 189 -7.05 -22.38 3.86
C HIS A 189 -8.25 -23.09 3.23
N MET A 190 -8.59 -22.74 1.99
CA MET A 190 -9.68 -23.38 1.24
C MET A 190 -9.43 -24.89 1.06
N ALA A 191 -8.21 -25.29 0.71
CA ALA A 191 -7.84 -26.70 0.58
C ALA A 191 -7.84 -27.46 1.92
N ARG A 192 -7.66 -26.77 3.05
CA ARG A 192 -7.80 -27.36 4.39
C ARG A 192 -9.29 -27.57 4.71
N ALA A 193 -10.12 -26.54 4.50
CA ALA A 193 -11.56 -26.61 4.71
C ALA A 193 -12.20 -27.74 3.87
N ALA A 194 -11.83 -27.86 2.58
CA ALA A 194 -12.30 -28.93 1.71
C ALA A 194 -11.96 -30.34 2.23
N ARG A 195 -10.78 -30.52 2.84
CA ARG A 195 -10.35 -31.80 3.42
C ARG A 195 -11.00 -32.10 4.76
N GLN A 196 -11.32 -31.07 5.56
CA GLN A 196 -11.95 -31.23 6.87
C GLN A 196 -13.46 -31.45 6.77
N LEU A 197 -14.11 -30.86 5.77
CA LEU A 197 -15.56 -30.88 5.59
C LEU A 197 -16.16 -32.29 5.72
N PRO A 198 -15.68 -33.34 5.03
CA PRO A 198 -16.26 -34.67 5.17
C PRO A 198 -16.17 -35.23 6.59
N GLY A 199 -15.07 -34.95 7.29
CA GLY A 199 -14.86 -35.39 8.67
C GLY A 199 -15.82 -34.71 9.64
N VAL A 200 -16.00 -33.39 9.52
CA VAL A 200 -16.95 -32.62 10.35
C VAL A 200 -18.37 -33.12 10.15
N VAL A 201 -18.78 -33.29 8.88
CA VAL A 201 -20.14 -33.71 8.53
C VAL A 201 -20.42 -35.13 9.01
N SER A 202 -19.48 -36.05 8.82
CA SER A 202 -19.60 -37.45 9.27
C SER A 202 -19.65 -37.56 10.79
N ALA A 203 -18.90 -36.72 11.52
CA ALA A 203 -18.89 -36.74 12.98
C ALA A 203 -20.21 -36.19 13.59
N ARG A 204 -20.80 -35.16 12.98
CA ARG A 204 -22.03 -34.53 13.48
C ARG A 204 -23.31 -35.25 13.07
N GLY A 205 -23.31 -36.02 11.98
CA GLY A 205 -24.51 -36.68 11.46
C GLY A 205 -25.45 -35.73 10.70
N ARG A 206 -25.71 -34.55 11.28
CA ARG A 206 -26.54 -33.47 10.75
C ARG A 206 -25.93 -32.13 11.17
N ILE A 207 -25.72 -31.22 10.22
CA ILE A 207 -25.19 -29.88 10.49
C ILE A 207 -25.84 -28.86 9.54
N SER A 208 -26.10 -27.64 10.02
CA SER A 208 -26.57 -26.57 9.14
C SER A 208 -25.43 -26.01 8.28
N VAL A 209 -25.73 -25.45 7.10
CA VAL A 209 -24.73 -24.84 6.22
C VAL A 209 -24.05 -23.65 6.90
N ASP A 210 -24.77 -22.89 7.71
CA ASP A 210 -24.22 -21.75 8.46
C ASP A 210 -23.31 -22.19 9.61
N GLU A 211 -23.68 -23.25 10.33
CA GLU A 211 -22.82 -23.83 11.38
C GLU A 211 -21.58 -24.48 10.77
N LEU A 212 -21.72 -25.16 9.63
CA LEU A 212 -20.60 -25.71 8.87
C LEU A 212 -19.68 -24.59 8.35
N ALA A 213 -20.24 -23.47 7.90
CA ALA A 213 -19.49 -22.29 7.48
C ALA A 213 -18.65 -21.72 8.64
N ALA A 214 -19.27 -21.60 9.82
CA ALA A 214 -18.59 -21.14 11.03
C ALA A 214 -17.48 -22.10 11.47
N GLU A 215 -17.73 -23.41 11.47
CA GLU A 215 -16.76 -24.44 11.87
C GLU A 215 -15.55 -24.50 10.91
N LEU A 216 -15.79 -24.29 9.61
CA LEU A 216 -14.72 -24.28 8.59
C LEU A 216 -14.04 -22.91 8.43
N GLU A 217 -14.53 -21.87 9.11
CA GLU A 217 -14.09 -20.48 8.97
C GLU A 217 -14.17 -19.98 7.51
N VAL A 218 -15.21 -20.38 6.78
CA VAL A 218 -15.45 -20.04 5.37
C VAL A 218 -16.81 -19.34 5.23
N PRO A 219 -16.96 -18.34 4.34
CA PRO A 219 -18.26 -17.71 4.09
C PRO A 219 -19.32 -18.72 3.63
N PRO A 220 -20.58 -18.61 4.09
CA PRO A 220 -21.66 -19.52 3.70
C PRO A 220 -21.83 -19.68 2.18
N ALA A 221 -21.58 -18.60 1.41
CA ALA A 221 -21.62 -18.60 -0.05
C ALA A 221 -20.64 -19.60 -0.69
N LYS A 222 -19.50 -19.86 -0.06
CA LYS A 222 -18.45 -20.77 -0.57
C LYS A 222 -18.63 -22.21 -0.10
N VAL A 223 -19.34 -22.44 1.00
CA VAL A 223 -19.60 -23.79 1.53
C VAL A 223 -20.30 -24.67 0.49
N LYS A 224 -21.24 -24.13 -0.28
CA LYS A 224 -21.90 -24.85 -1.38
C LYS A 224 -20.90 -25.41 -2.40
N GLY A 225 -19.90 -24.61 -2.78
CA GLY A 225 -18.83 -25.04 -3.68
C GLY A 225 -18.00 -26.16 -3.07
N LEU A 226 -17.59 -26.01 -1.80
CA LEU A 226 -16.82 -27.03 -1.08
C LEU A 226 -17.56 -28.36 -0.94
N ILE A 227 -18.89 -28.31 -0.72
CA ILE A 227 -19.74 -29.51 -0.70
C ILE A 227 -19.67 -30.21 -2.06
N TYR A 228 -19.87 -29.48 -3.17
CA TYR A 228 -19.80 -30.08 -4.51
C TYR A 228 -18.41 -30.61 -4.87
N GLU A 229 -17.34 -29.95 -4.45
CA GLU A 229 -15.97 -30.45 -4.62
C GLU A 229 -15.74 -31.75 -3.86
N ALA A 230 -16.20 -31.84 -2.60
CA ALA A 230 -16.10 -33.06 -1.80
C ALA A 230 -16.90 -34.22 -2.42
N ILE A 231 -18.08 -33.94 -2.97
CA ILE A 231 -18.90 -34.93 -3.69
C ILE A 231 -18.19 -35.38 -4.97
N GLY A 232 -17.68 -34.45 -5.77
CA GLY A 232 -16.91 -34.75 -6.98
C GLY A 232 -15.68 -35.61 -6.69
N ALA A 233 -15.05 -35.39 -5.52
CA ALA A 233 -13.93 -36.18 -5.02
C ALA A 233 -14.34 -37.53 -4.39
N ARG A 234 -15.65 -37.83 -4.27
CA ARG A 234 -16.21 -39.02 -3.61
C ARG A 234 -15.76 -39.20 -2.16
N THR A 235 -15.52 -38.09 -1.45
CA THR A 235 -15.11 -38.12 -0.03
C THR A 235 -16.29 -37.93 0.91
N LEU A 236 -17.44 -37.49 0.41
CA LEU A 236 -18.66 -37.22 1.17
C LEU A 236 -19.84 -38.00 0.59
N HIS A 237 -20.57 -38.72 1.45
CA HIS A 237 -21.84 -39.38 1.11
C HIS A 237 -22.95 -38.84 2.00
N GLY A 238 -24.11 -38.53 1.41
CA GLY A 238 -25.19 -37.88 2.15
C GLY A 238 -26.17 -37.14 1.26
N TYR A 239 -26.97 -36.27 1.86
CA TYR A 239 -27.87 -35.39 1.14
C TYR A 239 -27.96 -34.02 1.80
N VAL A 240 -28.24 -33.00 1.01
CA VAL A 240 -28.42 -31.63 1.50
C VAL A 240 -29.82 -31.14 1.16
N ASN A 241 -30.46 -30.54 2.15
CA ASN A 241 -31.72 -29.84 1.98
C ASN A 241 -31.43 -28.34 1.88
N TRP A 242 -31.35 -27.81 0.66
CA TRP A 242 -31.06 -26.39 0.43
C TRP A 242 -32.15 -25.45 0.94
N LYS A 243 -33.42 -25.90 1.02
CA LYS A 243 -34.51 -25.09 1.59
C LYS A 243 -34.35 -24.91 3.09
N GLN A 244 -33.88 -25.95 3.78
CA GLN A 244 -33.64 -25.91 5.23
C GLN A 244 -32.22 -25.46 5.57
N GLY A 245 -31.30 -25.44 4.61
CA GLY A 245 -29.88 -25.18 4.83
C GLY A 245 -29.23 -26.26 5.71
N VAL A 246 -29.63 -27.53 5.58
CA VAL A 246 -29.10 -28.61 6.44
C VAL A 246 -28.48 -29.71 5.59
N LEU A 247 -27.27 -30.11 5.98
CA LEU A 247 -26.52 -31.23 5.43
C LEU A 247 -26.62 -32.43 6.36
N TYR A 248 -26.93 -33.58 5.78
CA TYR A 248 -27.06 -34.86 6.47
C TYR A 248 -26.00 -35.81 5.95
N SER A 249 -25.17 -36.35 6.85
CA SER A 249 -24.27 -37.45 6.51
C SER A 249 -25.08 -38.74 6.49
N GLN A 250 -24.88 -39.57 5.47
CA GLN A 250 -25.37 -40.95 5.49
C GLN A 250 -24.22 -41.89 5.18
N ASP A 251 -24.18 -43.02 5.89
CA ASP A 251 -23.28 -44.10 5.52
C ASP A 251 -23.61 -44.55 4.09
N ALA A 252 -22.61 -44.52 3.20
CA ALA A 252 -22.76 -44.96 1.82
C ALA A 252 -23.44 -46.34 1.71
N GLN A 253 -23.15 -47.24 2.67
CA GLN A 253 -23.74 -48.59 2.71
C GLN A 253 -25.27 -48.61 2.90
N LYS A 254 -25.88 -47.58 3.50
CA LYS A 254 -27.33 -47.51 3.72
C LYS A 254 -28.11 -47.01 2.50
N ILE A 255 -27.45 -46.27 1.60
CA ILE A 255 -28.08 -45.74 0.39
C ILE A 255 -27.91 -46.72 -0.80
N SER A 256 -26.77 -47.40 -0.89
CA SER A 256 -26.43 -48.34 -1.97
C SER A 256 -27.27 -49.63 -2.01
N GLY A 257 -28.08 -49.89 -0.98
CA GLY A 257 -28.70 -51.20 -0.72
C GLY A 257 -30.00 -51.50 -1.46
N SER A 258 -30.99 -50.59 -1.49
CA SER A 258 -32.34 -51.01 -1.94
C SER A 258 -33.44 -49.93 -2.05
N GLN A 259 -33.17 -48.62 -1.89
CA GLN A 259 -34.27 -47.63 -1.88
C GLN A 259 -33.94 -46.34 -2.63
N ILE A 260 -34.40 -46.27 -3.89
CA ILE A 260 -34.43 -45.05 -4.75
C ILE A 260 -35.59 -44.14 -4.30
N ASN A 261 -35.76 -43.97 -3.00
CA ASN A 261 -36.80 -43.10 -2.42
C ASN A 261 -36.11 -42.02 -1.61
N CYS A 262 -36.53 -40.77 -1.79
CA CYS A 262 -35.97 -39.64 -1.05
C CYS A 262 -36.13 -39.87 0.48
N PRO A 263 -35.07 -39.80 1.29
CA PRO A 263 -35.16 -40.01 2.74
C PRO A 263 -36.00 -38.93 3.44
N SER A 264 -36.22 -37.78 2.79
CA SER A 264 -37.01 -36.68 3.35
C SER A 264 -38.50 -36.74 3.01
N CYS A 265 -38.91 -37.33 1.88
CA CYS A 265 -40.32 -37.31 1.44
C CYS A 265 -40.83 -38.62 0.84
N ALA A 266 -40.00 -39.66 0.78
CA ALA A 266 -40.24 -40.95 0.14
C ALA A 266 -40.60 -40.91 -1.36
N GLY A 267 -40.50 -39.75 -2.02
CA GLY A 267 -40.73 -39.61 -3.46
C GLY A 267 -39.63 -40.25 -4.31
N GLN A 268 -39.97 -40.66 -5.53
CA GLN A 268 -38.98 -41.12 -6.52
C GLN A 268 -38.00 -39.98 -6.85
N VAL A 269 -36.72 -40.32 -6.91
CA VAL A 269 -35.63 -39.39 -7.22
C VAL A 269 -35.17 -39.56 -8.66
N GLU A 270 -34.89 -38.44 -9.33
CA GLU A 270 -34.41 -38.42 -10.71
C GLU A 270 -32.90 -38.15 -10.73
N LEU A 271 -32.19 -38.83 -11.63
CA LEU A 271 -30.75 -38.69 -11.79
C LEU A 271 -30.47 -37.44 -12.65
N VAL A 272 -29.99 -36.38 -12.02
CA VAL A 272 -29.72 -35.10 -12.71
C VAL A 272 -28.25 -34.99 -13.13
N GLY A 273 -27.35 -35.84 -12.60
CA GLY A 273 -25.92 -35.82 -12.97
C GLY A 273 -25.10 -37.01 -12.46
N ARG A 274 -23.77 -36.96 -12.65
CA ARG A 274 -22.80 -38.01 -12.23
C ARG A 274 -22.74 -38.13 -10.70
N GLY A 275 -23.63 -38.94 -10.10
CA GLY A 275 -23.65 -39.19 -8.65
C GLY A 275 -24.48 -38.19 -7.84
N VAL A 276 -25.25 -37.31 -8.49
CA VAL A 276 -26.21 -36.42 -7.84
C VAL A 276 -27.62 -36.75 -8.32
N THR A 277 -28.51 -37.04 -7.37
CA THR A 277 -29.94 -37.23 -7.64
C THR A 277 -30.72 -36.11 -6.95
N GLN A 278 -31.66 -35.51 -7.66
CA GLN A 278 -32.50 -34.43 -7.11
C GLN A 278 -33.91 -34.96 -6.94
N CYS A 279 -34.51 -34.68 -5.79
CA CYS A 279 -35.93 -34.96 -5.59
C CYS A 279 -36.77 -33.79 -6.12
N PRO A 280 -37.65 -33.98 -7.12
CA PRO A 280 -38.47 -32.91 -7.65
C PRO A 280 -39.52 -32.41 -6.64
N TYR A 281 -39.90 -33.25 -5.67
CA TYR A 281 -40.94 -32.94 -4.69
C TYR A 281 -40.44 -32.06 -3.54
N CYS A 282 -39.28 -32.36 -2.97
CA CYS A 282 -38.75 -31.67 -1.79
C CYS A 282 -37.46 -30.87 -2.07
N SER A 283 -36.96 -30.87 -3.30
CA SER A 283 -35.74 -30.15 -3.72
C SER A 283 -34.47 -30.51 -2.93
N VAL A 284 -34.45 -31.70 -2.34
CA VAL A 284 -33.25 -32.28 -1.70
C VAL A 284 -32.33 -32.83 -2.79
N GLU A 285 -31.04 -32.56 -2.67
CA GLU A 285 -30.00 -33.16 -3.50
C GLU A 285 -29.32 -34.28 -2.70
N ILE A 286 -29.34 -35.50 -3.24
CA ILE A 286 -28.72 -36.69 -2.65
C ILE A 286 -27.47 -37.02 -3.45
N PHE A 287 -26.39 -37.30 -2.73
CA PHE A 287 -25.04 -37.52 -3.25
C PHE A 287 -24.62 -38.97 -2.96
N LEU A 288 -24.35 -39.72 -4.03
CA LEU A 288 -23.99 -41.14 -4.04
C LEU A 288 -22.48 -41.33 -4.20
#